data_AF-A0A7V3EG51-F1
#
_entry.id   AF-A0A7V3EG51-F1
#
_cell.length_a   1.000
_cell.length_b   1.000
_cell.length_c   1.000
_cell.angle_alpha   90.00
_cell.angle_beta   90.00
_cell.angle_gamma   90.00
#
_symmetry.space_group_name_H-M   'P 1'
#
loop_
_entity.id
_entity.type
_entity.pdbx_description
1 polymer ?
#
loop_
_entity_poly.entity_id
_entity_poly.type
_entity_poly.pdbx_seq_one_letter_code
_entity_poly.pdbx_strand_id
1 'polypeptide(L)'
;MKRMSLGEVCRLLDLRPHVIRYWEEMIPLFEPGKSMGGRRTYGERDIHLLYRLKYLVQERKYTLEGALQALLEESEGRFANTKANIQALRRDLLEIRDTLETAASLWQKAASAMTLPGQEHLGRILLHLPPQKQRGFLHRMRDLSKESITLAQSLLETAQPEKPLKASILGRENRAEPGEIPPLFEHLFSQGAVGVLTFLPPPPKALPIHFFSPLSERLRRVAYHYGRRIPFWIFGESQRIERVKKLFRQEDYFGMDPGVILFVEEPVFPYLRDGKLVVFENGELGCYSSGVGGGLLMLQSRSFQRFMQQSGIHWFYVLPLNGYALDFPDSGLLEIVTQRNIQVSGTVLRREGGFLTTGIYLIQNEFLKNTVVPFSALEEKVRIINPSGVSVDDLEEGMVLRLHSGLYRLLEQIRQPVLLQEKVNC
;
A
#
# COMPACT_ATOMS: atom_id res chain seq x y z
N MET A 1 28.14 -53.40 -7.57
CA MET A 1 27.68 -52.63 -8.76
C MET A 1 26.88 -53.55 -9.67
N LYS A 2 25.67 -53.13 -10.06
CA LYS A 2 24.79 -53.89 -10.96
C LYS A 2 25.37 -53.83 -12.38
N ARG A 3 25.64 -54.98 -13.00
CA ARG A 3 26.04 -55.08 -14.40
C ARG A 3 24.85 -55.53 -15.24
N MET A 4 24.64 -54.91 -16.39
CA MET A 4 23.51 -55.19 -17.28
C MET A 4 23.95 -56.11 -18.42
N SER A 5 23.11 -57.03 -18.84
CA SER A 5 23.32 -57.85 -20.03
C SER A 5 23.13 -57.04 -21.32
N LEU A 6 23.72 -57.49 -22.44
CA LEU A 6 23.53 -56.84 -23.75
C LEU A 6 22.05 -56.61 -24.10
N GLY A 7 21.17 -57.57 -23.78
CA GLY A 7 19.73 -57.43 -24.04
C GLY A 7 19.06 -56.34 -23.21
N GLU A 8 19.47 -56.15 -21.96
CA GLU A 8 18.96 -55.06 -21.12
C GLU A 8 19.48 -53.70 -21.57
N VAL A 9 20.74 -53.63 -22.00
CA VAL A 9 21.33 -52.39 -22.53
C VAL A 9 20.69 -51.99 -23.88
N CYS A 10 20.42 -52.97 -24.76
CA CYS A 10 19.68 -52.73 -26.00
C CYS A 10 18.30 -52.12 -25.75
N ARG A 11 17.56 -52.65 -24.76
CA ARG A 11 16.25 -52.11 -24.35
C ARG A 11 16.37 -50.70 -23.77
N LEU A 12 17.38 -50.46 -22.92
CA LEU A 12 17.59 -49.17 -22.27
C LEU A 12 17.92 -48.06 -23.28
N LEU A 13 18.76 -48.38 -24.27
CA LEU A 13 19.24 -47.43 -25.26
C LEU A 13 18.40 -47.40 -26.53
N ASP A 14 17.41 -48.28 -26.68
CA ASP A 14 16.67 -48.47 -27.93
C ASP A 14 17.62 -48.65 -29.14
N LEU A 15 18.57 -49.57 -28.99
CA LEU A 15 19.57 -49.88 -30.01
C LEU A 15 19.56 -51.38 -30.32
N ARG A 16 19.79 -51.71 -31.58
CA ARG A 16 19.90 -53.11 -32.01
C ARG A 16 21.23 -53.71 -31.52
N PRO A 17 21.28 -55.00 -31.13
CA PRO A 17 22.49 -55.63 -30.58
C PRO A 17 23.75 -55.51 -31.46
N HIS A 18 23.60 -55.51 -32.79
CA HIS A 18 24.74 -55.34 -33.70
C HIS A 18 25.31 -53.92 -33.69
N VAL A 19 24.51 -52.90 -33.39
CA VAL A 19 24.97 -51.50 -33.31
C VAL A 19 25.91 -51.34 -32.11
N ILE A 20 25.52 -51.90 -30.96
CA ILE A 20 26.35 -51.85 -29.75
C ILE A 20 27.65 -52.63 -29.96
N ARG A 21 27.60 -53.83 -30.56
CA ARG A 21 28.80 -54.62 -30.89
C ARG A 21 29.73 -53.89 -31.86
N TYR A 22 29.17 -53.27 -32.88
CA TYR A 22 29.95 -52.48 -33.82
C TYR A 22 30.63 -51.28 -33.15
N TRP A 23 29.93 -50.59 -32.25
CA TRP A 23 30.52 -49.51 -31.47
C TRP A 23 31.61 -49.98 -30.51
N GLU A 24 31.47 -51.16 -29.90
CA GLU A 24 32.52 -51.78 -29.10
C GLU A 24 33.79 -52.03 -29.92
N GLU A 25 33.65 -52.52 -31.16
CA GLU A 25 34.79 -52.82 -32.03
C GLU A 25 35.53 -51.55 -32.48
N MET A 26 34.78 -50.48 -32.75
CA MET A 26 35.33 -49.25 -33.30
C MET A 26 35.85 -48.28 -32.24
N ILE A 27 35.39 -48.40 -30.98
CA ILE A 27 35.74 -47.46 -29.92
C ILE A 27 36.51 -48.19 -28.81
N PRO A 28 37.84 -48.00 -28.72
CA PRO A 28 38.68 -48.69 -27.75
C PRO A 28 38.45 -48.25 -26.29
N LEU A 29 37.48 -47.36 -26.03
CA LEU A 29 37.05 -46.95 -24.69
C LEU A 29 36.07 -47.93 -24.03
N PHE A 30 35.53 -48.90 -24.78
CA PHE A 30 34.64 -49.93 -24.25
C PHE A 30 35.39 -51.18 -23.82
N GLU A 31 35.29 -51.55 -22.55
CA GLU A 31 35.82 -52.79 -22.02
C GLU A 31 34.69 -53.61 -21.36
N PRO A 32 33.72 -54.13 -22.16
CA PRO A 32 32.59 -54.86 -21.59
C PRO A 32 33.10 -56.13 -20.90
N GLY A 33 32.72 -56.30 -19.64
CA GLY A 33 33.04 -57.50 -18.87
C GLY A 33 32.36 -58.74 -19.45
N LYS A 34 32.85 -59.92 -19.09
CA LYS A 34 32.20 -61.20 -19.40
C LYS A 34 31.58 -61.79 -18.13
N SER A 35 30.35 -62.29 -18.24
CA SER A 35 29.74 -63.12 -17.19
C SER A 35 30.44 -64.48 -17.12
N MET A 36 30.19 -65.25 -16.05
CA MET A 36 30.71 -66.62 -15.92
C MET A 36 30.37 -67.54 -17.11
N GLY A 37 29.29 -67.26 -17.84
CA GLY A 37 28.90 -67.98 -19.07
C GLY A 37 29.39 -67.34 -20.37
N GLY A 38 30.37 -66.43 -20.31
CA GLY A 38 30.97 -65.79 -21.49
C GLY A 38 30.13 -64.69 -22.16
N ARG A 39 28.98 -64.29 -21.57
CA ARG A 39 28.11 -63.24 -22.13
C ARG A 39 28.60 -61.85 -21.74
N ARG A 40 28.47 -60.87 -22.64
CA ARG A 40 28.85 -59.46 -22.37
C ARG A 40 27.97 -58.85 -21.29
N THR A 41 28.63 -58.15 -20.35
CA THR A 41 28.00 -57.40 -19.26
C THR A 41 28.58 -56.00 -19.19
N TYR A 42 27.71 -55.01 -19.07
CA TYR A 42 28.06 -53.59 -19.11
C TYR A 42 27.94 -53.00 -17.71
N GLY A 43 28.98 -52.29 -17.29
CA GLY A 43 28.93 -51.46 -16.09
C GLY A 43 28.29 -50.10 -16.36
N GLU A 44 28.12 -49.33 -15.29
CA GLU A 44 27.55 -47.98 -15.35
C GLU A 44 28.36 -47.04 -16.26
N ARG A 45 29.69 -47.16 -16.25
CA ARG A 45 30.58 -46.40 -17.13
C ARG A 45 30.31 -46.71 -18.61
N ASP A 46 30.20 -47.99 -18.97
CA ASP A 46 29.94 -48.42 -20.34
C ASP A 46 28.58 -47.91 -20.82
N ILE A 47 27.57 -47.94 -19.95
CA ILE A 47 26.23 -47.45 -20.26
C ILE A 47 26.22 -45.94 -20.50
N HIS A 48 26.93 -45.16 -19.69
CA HIS A 48 27.05 -43.71 -19.88
C HIS A 48 27.77 -43.37 -21.18
N LEU A 49 28.85 -44.09 -21.51
CA LEU A 49 29.56 -43.94 -22.77
C LEU A 49 28.67 -44.28 -23.96
N LEU A 50 27.88 -45.35 -23.89
CA LEU A 50 26.94 -45.72 -24.94
C LEU A 50 25.82 -44.68 -25.13
N TYR A 51 25.28 -44.09 -24.06
CA TYR A 51 24.31 -42.98 -24.14
C TYR A 51 24.92 -41.76 -24.83
N ARG A 52 26.14 -41.38 -24.43
CA ARG A 52 26.81 -40.21 -24.99
C ARG A 52 27.14 -40.43 -26.46
N LEU A 53 27.63 -41.61 -26.80
CA LEU A 53 27.92 -42.00 -28.17
C LEU A 53 26.65 -42.01 -29.04
N LYS A 54 25.53 -42.54 -28.52
CA LYS A 54 24.24 -42.50 -29.21
C LYS A 54 23.84 -41.08 -29.57
N TYR A 55 23.94 -40.15 -28.63
CA TYR A 55 23.65 -38.73 -28.86
C TYR A 55 24.56 -38.12 -29.94
N LEU A 56 25.88 -38.37 -29.87
CA LEU A 56 26.84 -37.82 -30.83
C LEU A 56 26.57 -38.32 -32.26
N VAL A 57 26.29 -39.61 -32.41
CA VAL A 57 26.10 -40.23 -33.72
C VAL A 57 24.70 -39.95 -34.27
N GLN A 58 23.65 -40.14 -33.48
CA GLN A 58 22.27 -40.08 -33.98
C GLN A 58 21.72 -38.65 -34.02
N GLU A 59 21.98 -37.85 -33.00
CA GLU A 59 21.43 -36.49 -32.89
C GLU A 59 22.38 -35.45 -33.50
N ARG A 60 23.67 -35.53 -33.16
CA ARG A 60 24.68 -34.57 -33.64
C ARG A 60 25.30 -34.94 -34.99
N LYS A 61 24.98 -36.12 -35.55
CA LYS A 61 25.42 -36.61 -36.87
C LYS A 61 26.93 -36.71 -37.03
N TYR A 62 27.66 -37.00 -35.95
CA TYR A 62 29.10 -37.24 -36.01
C TYR A 62 29.38 -38.60 -36.67
N THR A 63 30.51 -38.70 -37.37
CA THR A 63 31.12 -40.01 -37.69
C THR A 63 31.61 -40.68 -36.41
N LEU A 64 31.82 -41.99 -36.41
CA LEU A 64 32.29 -42.69 -35.21
C LEU A 64 33.68 -42.20 -34.75
N GLU A 65 34.56 -41.88 -35.68
CA GLU A 65 35.87 -41.29 -35.40
C GLU A 65 35.75 -39.89 -34.78
N GLY A 66 34.87 -39.04 -35.32
CA GLY A 66 34.59 -37.72 -34.75
C GLY A 66 33.93 -37.79 -33.37
N ALA A 67 33.05 -38.78 -33.16
CA ALA A 67 32.42 -39.00 -31.87
C ALA A 67 33.44 -39.50 -30.82
N LEU A 68 34.39 -40.35 -31.22
CA LEU A 68 35.50 -40.78 -30.37
C LEU A 68 36.39 -39.60 -29.96
N GLN A 69 36.78 -38.74 -30.90
CA GLN A 69 37.56 -37.55 -30.60
C GLN A 69 36.82 -36.61 -29.64
N ALA A 70 35.52 -36.40 -29.87
CA ALA A 70 34.69 -35.61 -28.96
C ALA A 70 34.63 -36.24 -27.55
N LEU A 71 34.49 -37.56 -27.42
CA LEU A 71 34.50 -38.25 -26.12
C LEU A 71 35.84 -38.11 -25.38
N LEU A 72 36.96 -38.12 -26.10
CA LEU A 72 38.29 -37.93 -25.53
C LEU A 72 38.50 -36.48 -25.05
N GLU A 73 38.16 -35.50 -25.89
CA GLU A 73 38.19 -34.07 -25.53
C GLU A 73 37.26 -33.74 -24.35
N GLU A 74 36.14 -34.46 -24.25
CA GLU A 74 35.21 -34.37 -23.13
C GLU A 74 35.81 -34.92 -21.83
N SER A 75 36.57 -36.02 -21.91
CA SER A 75 37.21 -36.66 -20.76
C SER A 75 38.39 -35.87 -20.17
N GLU A 76 39.07 -35.04 -20.99
CA GLU A 76 40.29 -34.32 -20.62
C GLU A 76 40.09 -32.99 -19.87
N GLY A 77 38.86 -32.60 -19.48
CA GLY A 77 38.71 -31.57 -18.43
C GLY A 77 37.59 -30.53 -18.54
N ARG A 78 36.43 -30.83 -19.15
CA ARG A 78 35.31 -29.85 -19.21
C ARG A 78 34.05 -30.16 -18.39
N PHE A 79 33.91 -31.35 -17.78
CA PHE A 79 32.63 -31.75 -17.12
C PHE A 79 32.53 -31.50 -15.61
N ALA A 80 33.63 -31.17 -14.92
CA ALA A 80 33.54 -30.72 -13.53
C ALA A 80 32.67 -29.45 -13.44
N ASN A 81 32.82 -28.54 -14.41
CA ASN A 81 32.00 -27.34 -14.54
C ASN A 81 30.54 -27.66 -14.90
N THR A 82 30.27 -28.60 -15.80
CA THR A 82 28.88 -28.91 -16.21
C THR A 82 28.06 -29.50 -15.07
N LYS A 83 28.61 -30.42 -14.28
CA LYS A 83 27.91 -31.01 -13.13
C LYS A 83 27.68 -29.98 -12.02
N ALA A 84 28.67 -29.14 -11.74
CA ALA A 84 28.54 -28.04 -10.79
C ALA A 84 27.47 -27.02 -11.25
N ASN A 85 27.46 -26.67 -12.54
CA ASN A 85 26.46 -25.77 -13.14
C ASN A 85 25.04 -26.37 -13.07
N ILE A 86 24.87 -27.66 -13.34
CA ILE A 86 23.57 -28.34 -13.22
C ILE A 86 23.10 -28.36 -11.77
N GLN A 87 23.99 -28.59 -10.80
CA GLN A 87 23.63 -28.57 -9.39
C GLN A 87 23.28 -27.16 -8.88
N ALA A 88 24.02 -26.14 -9.31
CA ALA A 88 23.70 -24.75 -9.04
C ALA A 88 22.32 -24.39 -9.61
N LEU A 89 22.09 -24.68 -10.90
CA LEU A 89 20.80 -24.43 -11.55
C LEU A 89 19.65 -25.17 -10.86
N ARG A 90 19.86 -26.42 -10.43
CA ARG A 90 18.84 -27.18 -9.68
C ARG A 90 18.51 -26.52 -8.34
N ARG A 91 19.52 -26.03 -7.60
CA ARG A 91 19.30 -25.33 -6.34
C ARG A 91 18.49 -24.06 -6.57
N ASP A 92 18.87 -23.27 -7.56
CA ASP A 92 18.19 -22.01 -7.89
C ASP A 92 16.73 -22.27 -8.33
N LEU A 93 16.49 -23.34 -9.12
CA LEU A 93 15.12 -23.74 -9.50
C LEU A 93 14.28 -24.23 -8.31
N LEU A 94 14.87 -24.91 -7.32
CA LEU A 94 14.16 -25.33 -6.11
C LEU A 94 13.79 -24.13 -5.24
N GLU A 95 14.68 -23.13 -5.14
CA GLU A 95 14.41 -21.88 -4.43
C GLU A 95 13.30 -21.07 -5.12
N ILE A 96 13.30 -21.00 -6.45
CA ILE A 96 12.22 -20.40 -7.23
C ILE A 96 10.89 -21.16 -7.00
N ARG A 97 10.92 -22.50 -6.98
CA ARG A 97 9.70 -23.28 -6.72
C ARG A 97 9.13 -23.01 -5.32
N ASP A 98 9.97 -23.05 -4.29
CA ASP A 98 9.53 -22.87 -2.90
C ASP A 98 8.98 -21.44 -2.67
N THR A 99 9.57 -20.42 -3.32
CA THR A 99 9.03 -19.05 -3.29
C THR A 99 7.68 -18.94 -3.99
N LEU A 100 7.49 -19.61 -5.14
CA LEU A 100 6.21 -19.66 -5.85
C LEU A 100 5.13 -20.41 -5.08
N GLU A 101 5.45 -21.55 -4.44
CA GLU A 101 4.52 -22.31 -3.61
C GLU A 101 4.06 -21.50 -2.39
N THR A 102 4.98 -20.74 -1.79
CA THR A 102 4.68 -19.82 -0.69
C THR A 102 3.73 -18.72 -1.14
N ALA A 103 4.01 -18.09 -2.29
CA ALA A 103 3.17 -17.03 -2.86
C ALA A 103 1.76 -17.53 -3.20
N ALA A 104 1.64 -18.71 -3.80
CA ALA A 104 0.36 -19.33 -4.15
C ALA A 104 -0.47 -19.69 -2.91
N SER A 105 0.16 -20.25 -1.88
CA SER A 105 -0.50 -20.54 -0.60
C SER A 105 -0.98 -19.27 0.10
N LEU A 106 -0.16 -18.21 0.07
CA LEU A 106 -0.53 -16.91 0.63
C LEU A 106 -1.69 -16.26 -0.14
N TRP A 107 -1.71 -16.37 -1.47
CA TRP A 107 -2.84 -15.92 -2.29
C TRP A 107 -4.12 -16.69 -1.94
N GLN A 108 -4.08 -18.02 -1.87
CA GLN A 108 -5.27 -18.79 -1.49
C GLN A 108 -5.86 -18.33 -0.16
N LYS A 109 -5.01 -18.07 0.84
CA LYS A 109 -5.44 -17.54 2.14
C LYS A 109 -6.04 -16.13 2.00
N ALA A 110 -5.38 -15.22 1.28
CA ALA A 110 -5.86 -13.85 1.10
C ALA A 110 -7.16 -13.78 0.28
N ALA A 111 -7.24 -14.50 -0.83
CA ALA A 111 -8.42 -14.59 -1.69
C ALA A 111 -9.61 -15.24 -0.97
N SER A 112 -9.37 -16.22 -0.09
CA SER A 112 -10.45 -16.78 0.73
C SER A 112 -11.03 -15.79 1.75
N ALA A 113 -10.22 -14.83 2.21
CA ALA A 113 -10.65 -13.77 3.11
C ALA A 113 -11.33 -12.60 2.37
N MET A 114 -10.88 -12.28 1.14
CA MET A 114 -11.48 -11.29 0.26
C MET A 114 -12.49 -11.95 -0.69
N THR A 115 -13.78 -12.02 -0.30
CA THR A 115 -14.84 -12.44 -1.22
C THR A 115 -15.16 -11.32 -2.23
N LEU A 116 -14.29 -11.09 -3.21
CA LEU A 116 -14.48 -10.11 -4.29
C LEU A 116 -14.37 -10.80 -5.65
N PRO A 117 -15.49 -10.99 -6.37
CA PRO A 117 -15.49 -11.60 -7.70
C PRO A 117 -14.72 -10.72 -8.70
N GLY A 118 -14.06 -11.33 -9.68
CA GLY A 118 -13.40 -10.60 -10.78
C GLY A 118 -11.98 -10.07 -10.50
N GLN A 119 -11.36 -10.47 -9.39
CA GLN A 119 -10.00 -10.06 -8.98
C GLN A 119 -8.92 -11.13 -9.25
N GLU A 120 -9.16 -12.04 -10.19
CA GLU A 120 -8.26 -13.18 -10.48
C GLU A 120 -6.89 -12.71 -11.01
N HIS A 121 -6.81 -11.49 -11.57
CA HIS A 121 -5.56 -10.89 -12.05
C HIS A 121 -4.57 -10.64 -10.92
N LEU A 122 -5.02 -10.34 -9.69
CA LEU A 122 -4.14 -10.07 -8.56
C LEU A 122 -3.32 -11.29 -8.16
N GLY A 123 -3.89 -12.50 -8.26
CA GLY A 123 -3.16 -13.74 -8.02
C GLY A 123 -2.03 -13.93 -9.03
N ARG A 124 -2.29 -13.62 -10.31
CA ARG A 124 -1.26 -13.66 -11.37
C ARG A 124 -0.15 -12.64 -11.08
N ILE A 125 -0.52 -11.40 -10.74
CA ILE A 125 0.42 -10.33 -10.39
C ILE A 125 1.28 -10.76 -9.19
N LEU A 126 0.68 -11.25 -8.11
CA LEU A 126 1.40 -11.65 -6.91
C LEU A 126 2.49 -12.70 -7.19
N LEU A 127 2.20 -13.72 -8.00
CA LEU A 127 3.15 -14.79 -8.32
C LEU A 127 4.41 -14.30 -9.02
N HIS A 128 4.34 -13.18 -9.75
CA HIS A 128 5.45 -12.64 -10.53
C HIS A 128 6.14 -11.47 -9.82
N LEU A 129 5.55 -10.94 -8.74
CA LEU A 129 6.23 -9.96 -7.90
C LEU A 129 7.45 -10.60 -7.22
N PRO A 130 8.56 -9.86 -7.06
CA PRO A 130 9.69 -10.30 -6.24
C PRO A 130 9.23 -10.67 -4.82
N PRO A 131 9.83 -11.68 -4.15
CA PRO A 131 9.39 -12.14 -2.83
C PRO A 131 9.30 -11.04 -1.76
N GLN A 132 10.17 -10.03 -1.86
CA GLN A 132 10.15 -8.85 -0.98
C GLN A 132 8.87 -8.01 -1.14
N LYS A 133 8.36 -7.88 -2.37
CA LYS A 133 7.16 -7.10 -2.70
C LYS A 133 5.87 -7.88 -2.46
N GLN A 134 5.90 -9.21 -2.60
CA GLN A 134 4.75 -10.08 -2.33
C GLN A 134 4.19 -9.90 -0.92
N ARG A 135 5.07 -9.81 0.09
CA ARG A 135 4.64 -9.60 1.49
C ARG A 135 3.93 -8.26 1.70
N GLY A 136 4.48 -7.18 1.14
CA GLY A 136 3.88 -5.85 1.21
C GLY A 136 2.53 -5.79 0.50
N PHE A 137 2.43 -6.42 -0.67
CA PHE A 137 1.19 -6.56 -1.42
C PHE A 137 0.11 -7.29 -0.62
N LEU A 138 0.46 -8.44 -0.03
CA LEU A 138 -0.47 -9.22 0.81
C LEU A 138 -0.88 -8.47 2.09
N HIS A 139 0.03 -7.69 2.69
CA HIS A 139 -0.30 -6.84 3.83
C HIS A 139 -1.36 -5.81 3.43
N ARG A 140 -1.10 -5.05 2.36
CA ARG A 140 -2.03 -4.04 1.83
C ARG A 140 -3.39 -4.64 1.48
N MET A 141 -3.43 -5.85 0.94
CA MET A 141 -4.69 -6.54 0.69
C MET A 141 -5.46 -6.88 1.97
N ARG A 142 -4.78 -7.24 3.08
CA ARG A 142 -5.44 -7.48 4.37
C ARG A 142 -6.02 -6.20 4.97
N ASP A 143 -5.42 -5.06 4.67
CA ASP A 143 -5.93 -3.75 5.10
C ASP A 143 -7.22 -3.35 4.34
N LEU A 144 -7.47 -3.98 3.19
CA LEU A 144 -8.71 -3.80 2.43
C LEU A 144 -9.78 -4.79 2.89
N SER A 145 -10.87 -4.24 3.42
CA SER A 145 -12.08 -5.01 3.75
C SER A 145 -13.03 -5.07 2.55
N LYS A 146 -13.92 -6.07 2.53
CA LYS A 146 -14.99 -6.12 1.51
C LYS A 146 -15.85 -4.85 1.58
N GLU A 147 -16.14 -4.40 2.80
CA GLU A 147 -16.93 -3.23 3.10
C GLU A 147 -16.26 -1.96 2.56
N SER A 148 -14.94 -1.79 2.73
CA SER A 148 -14.22 -0.63 2.23
C SER A 148 -14.16 -0.60 0.70
N ILE A 149 -14.06 -1.77 0.06
CA ILE A 149 -14.06 -1.86 -1.41
C ILE A 149 -15.45 -1.57 -1.97
N THR A 150 -16.51 -2.15 -1.40
CA THR A 150 -17.90 -1.84 -1.79
C THR A 150 -18.26 -0.38 -1.55
N LEU A 151 -17.83 0.20 -0.41
CA LEU A 151 -18.01 1.62 -0.14
C LEU A 151 -17.26 2.49 -1.15
N ALA A 152 -16.01 2.16 -1.47
CA ALA A 152 -15.23 2.87 -2.48
C ALA A 152 -15.95 2.89 -3.83
N GLN A 153 -16.41 1.72 -4.27
CA GLN A 153 -17.11 1.57 -5.54
C GLN A 153 -18.43 2.36 -5.55
N SER A 154 -19.24 2.25 -4.50
CA SER A 154 -20.49 3.01 -4.38
C SER A 154 -20.24 4.51 -4.38
N LEU A 155 -19.23 5.00 -3.65
CA LEU A 155 -18.88 6.42 -3.65
C LEU A 155 -18.39 6.88 -5.01
N LEU A 156 -17.61 6.07 -5.74
CA LEU A 156 -17.12 6.41 -7.08
C LEU A 156 -18.25 6.47 -8.12
N GLU A 157 -19.24 5.59 -8.00
CA GLU A 157 -20.42 5.56 -8.90
C GLU A 157 -21.41 6.70 -8.62
N THR A 158 -21.51 7.14 -7.35
CA THR A 158 -22.50 8.15 -6.93
C THR A 158 -21.93 9.57 -6.84
N ALA A 159 -20.60 9.71 -6.77
CA ALA A 159 -19.95 11.02 -6.66
C ALA A 159 -20.17 11.86 -7.93
N GLN A 160 -20.67 13.08 -7.74
CA GLN A 160 -20.85 14.05 -8.81
C GLN A 160 -19.90 15.25 -8.65
N PRO A 161 -19.53 15.94 -9.75
CA PRO A 161 -18.86 17.22 -9.68
C PRO A 161 -19.81 18.28 -9.06
N GLU A 162 -19.48 18.75 -7.86
CA GLU A 162 -20.32 19.73 -7.14
C GLU A 162 -19.88 21.18 -7.41
N LYS A 163 -20.84 22.11 -7.26
CA LYS A 163 -20.61 23.56 -7.43
C LYS A 163 -19.99 24.14 -6.16
N PRO A 164 -19.09 25.13 -6.27
CA PRO A 164 -18.40 25.70 -5.11
C PRO A 164 -19.37 26.35 -4.10
N LEU A 165 -18.98 26.25 -2.84
CA LEU A 165 -19.56 26.86 -1.64
C LEU A 165 -20.36 28.15 -1.84
N LYS A 166 -21.58 28.15 -1.32
CA LYS A 166 -22.28 29.38 -0.92
C LYS A 166 -21.85 29.74 0.52
N ALA A 167 -20.70 30.37 0.67
CA ALA A 167 -20.30 31.01 1.94
C ALA A 167 -20.57 32.51 1.89
N SER A 168 -20.89 33.08 3.05
CA SER A 168 -20.76 34.53 3.23
C SER A 168 -19.34 34.81 3.70
N ILE A 169 -18.58 35.49 2.84
CA ILE A 169 -17.23 35.93 3.17
C ILE A 169 -17.33 37.18 4.05
N LEU A 170 -16.67 37.14 5.20
CA LEU A 170 -16.55 38.26 6.13
C LEU A 170 -15.12 38.81 6.07
N GLY A 171 -15.00 40.13 6.05
CA GLY A 171 -13.71 40.80 6.24
C GLY A 171 -13.21 40.59 7.67
N ARG A 172 -11.89 40.48 7.84
CA ARG A 172 -11.27 40.45 9.17
C ARG A 172 -11.09 41.88 9.68
N GLU A 173 -11.95 42.29 10.61
CA GLU A 173 -11.92 43.66 11.17
C GLU A 173 -10.88 43.84 12.29
N ASN A 174 -10.63 42.80 13.10
CA ASN A 174 -9.63 42.83 14.18
C ASN A 174 -8.66 41.64 14.10
N ARG A 175 -7.36 41.92 14.22
CA ARG A 175 -6.35 40.91 14.55
C ARG A 175 -6.16 40.95 16.07
N ALA A 176 -6.45 39.86 16.77
CA ALA A 176 -5.87 39.66 18.09
C ALA A 176 -4.33 39.64 17.95
N GLU A 177 -3.62 40.12 18.96
CA GLU A 177 -2.17 40.03 18.95
C GLU A 177 -1.75 38.54 18.93
N PRO A 178 -0.75 38.17 18.11
CA PRO A 178 -0.27 36.80 18.04
C PRO A 178 0.10 36.27 19.43
N GLY A 179 -0.60 35.23 19.87
CA GLY A 179 -0.30 34.56 21.14
C GLY A 179 -1.16 34.97 22.34
N GLU A 180 -2.03 35.97 22.23
CA GLU A 180 -3.05 36.20 23.26
C GLU A 180 -4.07 35.06 23.29
N ILE A 181 -4.62 34.78 24.48
CA ILE A 181 -5.62 33.74 24.70
C ILE A 181 -6.93 34.47 25.06
N PRO A 182 -7.96 34.46 24.18
CA PRO A 182 -9.13 35.35 24.31
C PRO A 182 -10.13 34.90 25.38
N PRO A 183 -10.66 35.80 26.25
CA PRO A 183 -11.58 35.40 27.33
C PRO A 183 -12.89 34.75 26.83
N LEU A 184 -13.39 35.15 25.64
CA LEU A 184 -14.61 34.62 25.01
C LEU A 184 -14.61 33.09 24.80
N PHE A 185 -13.44 32.46 24.69
CA PHE A 185 -13.36 31.01 24.51
C PHE A 185 -13.83 30.24 25.76
N GLU A 186 -13.79 30.86 26.94
CA GLU A 186 -14.30 30.28 28.19
C GLU A 186 -15.80 29.95 28.07
N HIS A 187 -16.57 30.77 27.34
CA HIS A 187 -17.99 30.51 27.10
C HIS A 187 -18.20 29.21 26.30
N LEU A 188 -17.38 28.92 25.30
CA LEU A 188 -17.47 27.66 24.56
C LEU A 188 -17.10 26.47 25.44
N PHE A 189 -16.08 26.60 26.27
CA PHE A 189 -15.73 25.59 27.27
C PHE A 189 -16.83 25.38 28.32
N SER A 190 -17.63 26.41 28.63
CA SER A 190 -18.78 26.29 29.53
C SER A 190 -19.93 25.49 28.92
N GLN A 191 -20.04 25.48 27.59
CA GLN A 191 -21.05 24.71 26.84
C GLN A 191 -20.60 23.27 26.51
N GLY A 192 -19.33 22.93 26.74
CA GLY A 192 -18.78 21.60 26.45
C GLY A 192 -17.27 21.61 26.22
N ALA A 193 -16.65 20.44 26.08
CA ALA A 193 -15.23 20.35 25.76
C ALA A 193 -14.96 20.73 24.28
N VAL A 194 -13.82 21.38 24.04
CA VAL A 194 -13.32 21.67 22.69
C VAL A 194 -12.22 20.68 22.35
N GLY A 195 -12.45 19.85 21.33
CA GLY A 195 -11.46 18.93 20.77
C GLY A 195 -10.71 19.57 19.60
N VAL A 196 -9.43 19.26 19.45
CA VAL A 196 -8.59 19.71 18.34
C VAL A 196 -8.35 18.53 17.41
N LEU A 197 -8.62 18.71 16.11
CA LEU A 197 -8.43 17.70 15.07
C LEU A 197 -7.32 18.16 14.12
N THR A 198 -6.36 17.29 13.85
CA THR A 198 -5.32 17.53 12.86
C THR A 198 -5.23 16.35 11.90
N PHE A 199 -5.27 16.65 10.60
CA PHE A 199 -5.13 15.65 9.54
C PHE A 199 -3.72 15.73 8.95
N LEU A 200 -2.99 14.62 9.02
CA LEU A 200 -1.65 14.50 8.47
C LEU A 200 -1.73 14.52 6.94
N PRO A 201 -0.82 15.23 6.25
CA PRO A 201 -0.84 15.24 4.80
C PRO A 201 -0.55 13.83 4.26
N PRO A 202 -1.22 13.37 3.19
CA PRO A 202 -0.96 12.06 2.60
C PRO A 202 0.37 12.07 1.81
N PRO A 203 1.02 10.91 1.60
CA PRO A 203 2.17 10.80 0.71
C PRO A 203 1.87 11.31 -0.72
N PRO A 204 2.86 11.87 -1.43
CA PRO A 204 4.26 12.03 -1.03
C PRO A 204 4.56 13.30 -0.20
N LYS A 205 3.55 14.10 0.17
CA LYS A 205 3.76 15.37 0.89
C LYS A 205 4.55 15.16 2.18
N ALA A 206 5.60 15.96 2.41
CA ALA A 206 6.42 15.85 3.60
C ALA A 206 5.59 16.01 4.88
N LEU A 207 5.94 15.25 5.92
CA LEU A 207 5.31 15.37 7.23
C LEU A 207 5.87 16.62 7.92
N PRO A 208 5.05 17.60 8.30
CA PRO A 208 5.52 18.89 8.81
C PRO A 208 5.79 18.79 10.33
N ILE A 209 6.76 17.94 10.69
CA ILE A 209 7.08 17.53 12.07
C ILE A 209 7.38 18.72 13.00
N HIS A 210 8.03 19.77 12.47
CA HIS A 210 8.44 20.94 13.22
C HIS A 210 7.27 21.73 13.83
N PHE A 211 6.02 21.54 13.38
CA PHE A 211 4.86 22.18 14.00
C PHE A 211 4.35 21.47 15.25
N PHE A 212 4.69 20.20 15.50
CA PHE A 212 4.14 19.48 16.65
C PHE A 212 4.57 20.09 17.99
N SER A 213 5.84 20.45 18.14
CA SER A 213 6.34 21.09 19.36
C SER A 213 5.64 22.44 19.66
N PRO A 214 5.68 23.45 18.76
CA PRO A 214 5.04 24.74 19.03
C PRO A 214 3.51 24.63 19.13
N LEU A 215 2.86 23.73 18.38
CA LEU A 215 1.43 23.50 18.52
C LEU A 215 1.10 22.87 19.88
N SER A 216 1.87 21.87 20.32
CA SER A 216 1.65 21.21 21.61
C SER A 216 1.84 22.19 22.77
N GLU A 217 2.88 23.02 22.73
CA GLU A 217 3.07 24.12 23.69
C GLU A 217 1.87 25.08 23.69
N ARG A 218 1.38 25.47 22.50
CA ARG A 218 0.20 26.33 22.39
C ARG A 218 -1.03 25.68 23.02
N LEU A 219 -1.31 24.41 22.71
CA LEU A 219 -2.43 23.66 23.29
C LEU A 219 -2.31 23.57 24.81
N ARG A 220 -1.11 23.34 25.36
CA ARG A 220 -0.88 23.33 26.81
C ARG A 220 -1.14 24.68 27.46
N ARG A 221 -0.67 25.77 26.87
CA ARG A 221 -0.90 27.13 27.40
C ARG A 221 -2.39 27.47 27.41
N VAL A 222 -3.11 27.13 26.34
CA VAL A 222 -4.57 27.33 26.24
C VAL A 222 -5.29 26.47 27.29
N ALA A 223 -4.95 25.17 27.38
CA ALA A 223 -5.50 24.26 28.38
C ALA A 223 -5.30 24.77 29.82
N TYR A 224 -4.09 25.24 30.14
CA TYR A 224 -3.75 25.83 31.44
C TYR A 224 -4.55 27.10 31.72
N HIS A 225 -4.63 28.01 30.75
CA HIS A 225 -5.33 29.30 30.90
C HIS A 225 -6.82 29.13 31.25
N TYR A 226 -7.52 28.21 30.58
CA TYR A 226 -8.94 27.95 30.87
C TYR A 226 -9.17 26.90 31.96
N GLY A 227 -8.12 26.27 32.50
CA GLY A 227 -8.25 25.16 33.45
C GLY A 227 -8.99 23.95 32.88
N ARG A 228 -8.85 23.68 31.57
CA ARG A 228 -9.55 22.60 30.86
C ARG A 228 -8.57 21.68 30.15
N ARG A 229 -8.98 20.43 29.93
CA ARG A 229 -8.27 19.52 29.02
C ARG A 229 -8.68 19.81 27.59
N ILE A 230 -7.71 19.77 26.68
CA ILE A 230 -7.94 19.92 25.23
C ILE A 230 -7.55 18.61 24.57
N PRO A 231 -8.52 17.74 24.24
CA PRO A 231 -8.24 16.53 23.47
C PRO A 231 -7.59 16.89 22.13
N PHE A 232 -6.46 16.27 21.81
CA PHE A 232 -5.73 16.50 20.57
C PHE A 232 -5.70 15.22 19.73
N TRP A 233 -6.48 15.20 18.66
CA TRP A 233 -6.65 14.03 17.82
C TRP A 233 -5.95 14.20 16.48
N ILE A 234 -5.10 13.24 16.16
CA ILE A 234 -4.23 13.27 14.98
C ILE A 234 -4.65 12.13 14.05
N PHE A 235 -5.11 12.48 12.86
CA PHE A 235 -5.62 11.57 11.83
C PHE A 235 -4.59 11.40 10.72
N GLY A 236 -4.40 10.20 10.21
CA GLY A 236 -3.60 9.99 9.02
C GLY A 236 -3.50 8.53 8.61
N GLU A 237 -2.76 8.29 7.53
CA GLU A 237 -2.40 6.94 7.09
C GLU A 237 -1.61 6.18 8.17
N SER A 238 -1.86 4.88 8.32
CA SER A 238 -1.26 3.99 9.32
C SER A 238 0.25 4.18 9.51
N GLN A 239 1.05 4.14 8.43
CA GLN A 239 2.51 4.33 8.53
C GLN A 239 2.92 5.71 9.06
N ARG A 240 2.16 6.75 8.70
CA ARG A 240 2.41 8.12 9.19
C ARG A 240 2.04 8.24 10.65
N ILE A 241 0.91 7.65 11.05
CA ILE A 241 0.46 7.61 12.43
C ILE A 241 1.50 6.91 13.31
N GLU A 242 2.03 5.75 12.90
CA GLU A 242 3.10 5.08 13.66
C GLU A 242 4.37 5.93 13.79
N ARG A 243 4.75 6.63 12.72
CA ARG A 243 5.88 7.56 12.76
C ARG A 243 5.64 8.71 13.73
N VAL A 244 4.44 9.30 13.76
CA VAL A 244 4.09 10.38 14.68
C VAL A 244 3.99 9.86 16.12
N LYS A 245 3.38 8.70 16.36
CA LYS A 245 3.34 8.05 17.68
C LYS A 245 4.75 7.87 18.25
N LYS A 246 5.69 7.38 17.42
CA LYS A 246 7.09 7.22 17.83
C LYS A 246 7.75 8.55 18.17
N LEU A 247 7.55 9.57 17.35
CA LEU A 247 8.05 10.92 17.61
C LEU A 247 7.52 11.47 18.94
N PHE A 248 6.21 11.41 19.18
CA PHE A 248 5.62 11.88 20.44
C PHE A 248 6.21 11.15 21.65
N ARG A 249 6.42 9.82 21.57
CA ARG A 249 7.08 9.10 22.67
C ARG A 249 8.54 9.51 22.90
N GLN A 250 9.28 9.80 21.83
CA GLN A 250 10.68 10.23 21.91
C GLN A 250 10.82 11.62 22.54
N GLU A 251 9.85 12.50 22.28
CA GLU A 251 9.82 13.88 22.76
C GLU A 251 8.99 14.04 24.05
N ASP A 252 8.78 12.95 24.80
CA ASP A 252 7.96 12.91 26.03
C ASP A 252 6.60 13.62 25.88
N TYR A 253 5.92 13.30 24.78
CA TYR A 253 4.64 13.87 24.33
C TYR A 253 4.63 15.41 24.26
N PHE A 254 5.80 16.04 24.09
CA PHE A 254 5.98 17.49 24.12
C PHE A 254 5.44 18.13 25.41
N GLY A 255 5.47 17.38 26.51
CA GLY A 255 4.94 17.75 27.82
C GLY A 255 3.42 17.68 27.95
N MET A 256 2.70 17.19 26.94
CA MET A 256 1.24 16.98 27.02
C MET A 256 0.91 15.69 27.78
N ASP A 257 -0.25 15.67 28.45
CA ASP A 257 -0.81 14.43 29.02
C ASP A 257 -1.10 13.43 27.87
N PRO A 258 -0.46 12.24 27.84
CA PRO A 258 -0.73 11.24 26.81
C PRO A 258 -2.22 10.85 26.73
N GLY A 259 -2.96 10.95 27.85
CA GLY A 259 -4.38 10.63 27.92
C GLY A 259 -5.29 11.61 27.16
N VAL A 260 -4.79 12.79 26.78
CA VAL A 260 -5.54 13.74 25.93
C VAL A 260 -5.22 13.59 24.44
N ILE A 261 -4.22 12.79 24.08
CA ILE A 261 -3.80 12.62 22.69
C ILE A 261 -4.38 11.33 22.12
N LEU A 262 -5.06 11.42 20.98
CA LEU A 262 -5.56 10.26 20.25
C LEU A 262 -4.97 10.20 18.85
N PHE A 263 -4.31 9.11 18.54
CA PHE A 263 -3.83 8.83 17.19
C PHE A 263 -4.84 7.94 16.47
N VAL A 264 -5.38 8.42 15.35
CA VAL A 264 -6.44 7.77 14.60
C VAL A 264 -5.96 7.44 13.20
N GLU A 265 -6.08 6.17 12.83
CA GLU A 265 -5.78 5.72 11.48
C GLU A 265 -7.01 5.98 10.59
N GLU A 266 -6.80 6.74 9.52
CA GLU A 266 -7.85 7.01 8.54
C GLU A 266 -8.14 5.77 7.69
N PRO A 267 -9.38 5.61 7.21
CA PRO A 267 -9.70 4.56 6.27
C PRO A 267 -8.90 4.74 4.98
N VAL A 268 -8.44 3.62 4.43
CA VAL A 268 -7.74 3.55 3.17
C VAL A 268 -8.69 2.99 2.11
N PHE A 269 -8.73 3.65 0.97
CA PHE A 269 -9.59 3.25 -0.14
C PHE A 269 -8.74 2.74 -1.31
N PRO A 270 -9.20 1.70 -2.02
CA PRO A 270 -8.51 1.19 -3.19
C PRO A 270 -8.68 2.13 -4.39
N TYR A 271 -7.69 2.13 -5.29
CA TYR A 271 -7.90 2.56 -6.66
C TYR A 271 -8.64 1.44 -7.42
N LEU A 272 -9.70 1.83 -8.13
CA LEU A 272 -10.51 0.93 -8.94
C LEU A 272 -10.49 1.39 -10.40
N ARG A 273 -10.35 0.43 -11.30
CA ARG A 273 -10.52 0.60 -12.75
C ARG A 273 -11.45 -0.50 -13.25
N ASP A 274 -12.59 -0.13 -13.81
CA ASP A 274 -13.61 -1.07 -14.29
C ASP A 274 -14.00 -2.13 -13.23
N GLY A 275 -14.10 -1.71 -11.96
CA GLY A 275 -14.40 -2.59 -10.81
C GLY A 275 -13.23 -3.46 -10.32
N LYS A 276 -12.06 -3.37 -10.95
CA LYS A 276 -10.85 -4.13 -10.58
C LYS A 276 -9.88 -3.31 -9.73
N LEU A 277 -9.26 -3.98 -8.76
CA LEU A 277 -8.19 -3.40 -7.96
C LEU A 277 -6.96 -3.12 -8.84
N VAL A 278 -6.44 -1.91 -8.71
CA VAL A 278 -5.30 -1.42 -9.46
C VAL A 278 -3.99 -1.79 -8.77
N VAL A 279 -2.97 -2.17 -9.55
CA VAL A 279 -1.60 -2.36 -9.08
C VAL A 279 -0.69 -1.42 -9.86
N PHE A 280 0.18 -0.69 -9.17
CA PHE A 280 1.11 0.24 -9.81
C PHE A 280 2.34 -0.47 -10.39
N GLU A 281 3.07 0.21 -11.30
CA GLU A 281 4.31 -0.31 -11.91
C GLU A 281 5.35 -0.76 -10.89
N ASN A 282 5.35 -0.15 -9.70
CA ASN A 282 6.25 -0.51 -8.61
C ASN A 282 5.84 -1.83 -7.90
N GLY A 283 4.74 -2.46 -8.29
CA GLY A 283 4.21 -3.70 -7.71
C GLY A 283 3.39 -3.49 -6.44
N GLU A 284 3.05 -2.26 -6.08
CA GLU A 284 2.21 -1.96 -4.93
C GLU A 284 0.73 -1.93 -5.32
N LEU A 285 -0.12 -2.45 -4.42
CA LEU A 285 -1.56 -2.29 -4.55
C LEU A 285 -1.92 -0.80 -4.45
N GLY A 286 -2.65 -0.32 -5.44
CA GLY A 286 -3.08 1.06 -5.54
C GLY A 286 -4.10 1.36 -4.44
N CYS A 287 -3.72 2.22 -3.50
CA CYS A 287 -4.64 2.77 -2.52
C CYS A 287 -4.37 4.25 -2.28
N TYR A 288 -5.36 4.97 -1.77
CA TYR A 288 -5.21 6.35 -1.32
C TYR A 288 -5.81 6.52 0.08
N SER A 289 -5.21 7.43 0.86
CA SER A 289 -5.87 7.95 2.07
C SER A 289 -6.97 8.91 1.63
N SER A 290 -8.13 8.75 2.25
CA SER A 290 -9.27 9.64 2.08
C SER A 290 -9.07 11.05 2.67
N GLY A 291 -8.00 11.28 3.42
CA GLY A 291 -7.71 12.55 4.09
C GLY A 291 -8.82 12.96 5.07
N VAL A 292 -9.13 14.26 5.08
CA VAL A 292 -10.08 14.89 6.02
C VAL A 292 -11.43 14.16 6.06
N GLY A 293 -12.02 13.87 4.90
CA GLY A 293 -13.30 13.14 4.81
C GLY A 293 -13.20 11.72 5.37
N GLY A 294 -12.07 11.04 5.24
CA GLY A 294 -11.84 9.74 5.86
C GLY A 294 -11.95 9.77 7.37
N GLY A 295 -11.21 10.68 8.00
CA GLY A 295 -11.28 10.82 9.45
C GLY A 295 -12.66 11.30 9.91
N LEU A 296 -13.33 12.19 9.16
CA LEU A 296 -14.72 12.56 9.44
C LEU A 296 -15.68 11.37 9.35
N LEU A 297 -15.50 10.49 8.37
CA LEU A 297 -16.27 9.26 8.23
C LEU A 297 -16.05 8.32 9.43
N MET A 298 -14.84 8.27 9.97
CA MET A 298 -14.57 7.56 11.23
C MET A 298 -15.28 8.19 12.43
N LEU A 299 -15.33 9.52 12.49
CA LEU A 299 -16.08 10.23 13.53
C LEU A 299 -17.59 9.93 13.47
N GLN A 300 -18.15 9.57 12.31
CA GLN A 300 -19.54 9.11 12.18
C GLN A 300 -19.79 7.73 12.79
N SER A 301 -18.74 6.92 13.00
CA SER A 301 -18.93 5.56 13.48
C SER A 301 -19.58 5.53 14.87
N ARG A 302 -20.46 4.56 15.12
CA ARG A 302 -21.18 4.43 16.41
C ARG A 302 -20.23 4.38 17.61
N SER A 303 -19.07 3.74 17.44
CA SER A 303 -18.04 3.65 18.47
C SER A 303 -17.43 5.02 18.78
N PHE A 304 -17.04 5.80 17.76
CA PHE A 304 -16.53 7.15 17.96
C PHE A 304 -17.58 8.12 18.49
N GLN A 305 -18.83 8.02 18.02
CA GLN A 305 -19.94 8.83 18.52
C GLN A 305 -20.16 8.63 20.03
N ARG A 306 -20.12 7.38 20.51
CA ARG A 306 -20.18 7.09 21.96
C ARG A 306 -18.99 7.67 22.71
N PHE A 307 -17.78 7.53 22.16
CA PHE A 307 -16.57 8.09 22.76
C PHE A 307 -16.62 9.61 22.87
N MET A 308 -17.08 10.31 21.83
CA MET A 308 -17.29 11.77 21.83
C MET A 308 -18.31 12.20 22.88
N GLN A 309 -19.44 11.49 22.97
CA GLN A 309 -20.48 11.76 23.97
C GLN A 309 -19.94 11.60 25.40
N GLN A 310 -19.19 10.53 25.66
CA GLN A 310 -18.55 10.29 26.97
C GLN A 310 -17.49 11.34 27.29
N SER A 311 -16.78 11.82 26.28
CA SER A 311 -15.75 12.86 26.44
C SER A 311 -16.34 14.27 26.58
N GLY A 312 -17.65 14.44 26.41
CA GLY A 312 -18.33 15.74 26.48
C GLY A 312 -17.85 16.74 25.43
N ILE A 313 -17.34 16.27 24.28
CA ILE A 313 -16.85 17.16 23.22
C ILE A 313 -18.03 17.66 22.38
N HIS A 314 -18.21 18.98 22.39
CA HIS A 314 -19.27 19.67 21.64
C HIS A 314 -18.74 20.44 20.44
N TRP A 315 -17.46 20.84 20.47
CA TRP A 315 -16.85 21.68 19.46
C TRP A 315 -15.55 21.06 18.97
N PHE A 316 -15.35 21.06 17.66
CA PHE A 316 -14.14 20.59 17.01
C PHE A 316 -13.42 21.73 16.32
N TYR A 317 -12.17 21.91 16.69
CA TYR A 317 -11.27 22.85 16.07
C TYR A 317 -10.34 22.08 15.11
N VAL A 318 -10.59 22.18 13.81
CA VAL A 318 -9.76 21.55 12.78
C VAL A 318 -8.57 22.45 12.49
N LEU A 319 -7.38 22.00 12.90
CA LEU A 319 -6.12 22.72 12.75
C LEU A 319 -5.22 22.07 11.69
N PRO A 320 -4.86 22.80 10.62
CA PRO A 320 -3.83 22.34 9.69
C PRO A 320 -2.44 22.43 10.34
N LEU A 321 -1.52 21.50 10.04
CA LEU A 321 -0.13 21.58 10.52
C LEU A 321 0.68 22.62 9.71
N ASN A 322 0.43 23.89 9.99
CA ASN A 322 1.16 25.04 9.45
C ASN A 322 1.16 26.18 10.48
N GLY A 323 1.75 27.32 10.11
CA GLY A 323 1.86 28.48 11.00
C GLY A 323 0.52 28.99 11.54
N TYR A 324 -0.59 28.81 10.81
CA TYR A 324 -1.90 29.27 11.26
C TYR A 324 -2.42 28.50 12.48
N ALA A 325 -2.06 27.23 12.66
CA ALA A 325 -2.48 26.50 13.84
C ALA A 325 -1.91 27.06 15.15
N LEU A 326 -0.83 27.85 15.09
CA LEU A 326 -0.24 28.49 16.25
C LEU A 326 -1.08 29.68 16.76
N ASP A 327 -1.99 30.20 15.93
CA ASP A 327 -2.95 31.25 16.32
C ASP A 327 -4.13 30.69 17.14
N PHE A 328 -4.19 29.36 17.39
CA PHE A 328 -5.29 28.76 18.14
C PHE A 328 -5.39 29.30 19.57
N PRO A 329 -6.59 29.65 20.08
CA PRO A 329 -7.85 29.78 19.34
C PRO A 329 -7.96 31.14 18.64
N ASP A 330 -8.42 31.14 17.39
CA ASP A 330 -8.66 32.37 16.61
C ASP A 330 -9.90 33.11 17.13
N SER A 331 -9.69 34.26 17.79
CA SER A 331 -10.73 35.09 18.40
C SER A 331 -11.84 35.51 17.43
N GLY A 332 -11.50 35.81 16.18
CA GLY A 332 -12.48 36.22 15.16
C GLY A 332 -13.45 35.10 14.84
N LEU A 333 -12.96 33.86 14.74
CA LEU A 333 -13.84 32.71 14.58
C LEU A 333 -14.74 32.51 15.79
N LEU A 334 -14.24 32.74 17.00
CA LEU A 334 -15.02 32.58 18.23
C LEU A 334 -16.13 33.61 18.33
N GLU A 335 -15.85 34.88 18.04
CA GLU A 335 -16.86 35.94 18.05
C GLU A 335 -17.99 35.64 17.07
N ILE A 336 -17.66 35.20 15.86
CA ILE A 336 -18.66 34.85 14.85
C ILE A 336 -19.54 33.69 15.37
N VAL A 337 -18.95 32.64 15.93
CA VAL A 337 -19.69 31.47 16.41
C VAL A 337 -20.60 31.82 17.59
N THR A 338 -20.08 32.57 18.55
CA THR A 338 -20.81 32.93 19.76
C THR A 338 -21.93 33.94 19.50
N GLN A 339 -21.69 34.97 18.68
CA GLN A 339 -22.68 36.02 18.42
C GLN A 339 -23.75 35.63 17.42
N ARG A 340 -23.40 34.81 16.42
CA ARG A 340 -24.32 34.48 15.31
C ARG A 340 -24.95 33.10 15.43
N ASN A 341 -24.63 32.35 16.50
CA ASN A 341 -25.16 31.02 16.80
C ASN A 341 -25.12 30.09 15.57
N ILE A 342 -23.94 30.00 14.95
CA ILE A 342 -23.70 29.22 13.73
C ILE A 342 -23.04 27.88 14.07
N GLN A 343 -23.36 26.85 13.28
CA GLN A 343 -22.78 25.51 13.47
C GLN A 343 -21.30 25.43 13.07
N VAL A 344 -20.88 26.23 12.07
CA VAL A 344 -19.51 26.17 11.51
C VAL A 344 -18.98 27.52 11.07
N SER A 345 -17.74 27.81 11.44
CA SER A 345 -16.97 28.98 10.99
C SER A 345 -15.57 28.57 10.55
N GLY A 346 -14.96 29.33 9.64
CA GLY A 346 -13.58 29.05 9.24
C GLY A 346 -12.84 30.25 8.66
N THR A 347 -11.54 30.08 8.44
CA THR A 347 -10.68 31.09 7.81
C THR A 347 -10.34 30.69 6.38
N VAL A 348 -10.17 31.67 5.48
CA VAL A 348 -9.70 31.44 4.11
C VAL A 348 -8.65 32.46 3.72
N LEU A 349 -7.80 32.12 2.75
CA LEU A 349 -6.85 33.06 2.16
C LEU A 349 -7.32 33.46 0.77
N ARG A 350 -7.27 34.76 0.50
CA ARG A 350 -7.49 35.31 -0.85
C ARG A 350 -6.24 35.11 -1.70
N ARG A 351 -6.40 34.72 -2.96
CA ARG A 351 -5.36 34.67 -3.99
C ARG A 351 -5.88 35.27 -5.29
N GLU A 352 -4.99 35.57 -6.23
CA GLU A 352 -5.33 36.17 -7.54
C GLU A 352 -6.37 35.37 -8.34
N GLY A 353 -6.56 34.07 -8.05
CA GLY A 353 -7.56 33.20 -8.68
C GLY A 353 -8.76 32.81 -7.80
N GLY A 354 -9.01 33.49 -6.68
CA GLY A 354 -10.11 33.19 -5.76
C GLY A 354 -9.66 32.86 -4.33
N PHE A 355 -10.50 32.16 -3.57
CA PHE A 355 -10.19 31.77 -2.19
C PHE A 355 -9.59 30.37 -2.14
N LEU A 356 -8.43 30.25 -1.48
CA LEU A 356 -7.89 28.96 -1.12
C LEU A 356 -8.35 28.62 0.31
N THR A 357 -8.97 27.45 0.47
CA THR A 357 -9.24 26.88 1.78
C THR A 357 -7.93 26.50 2.44
N THR A 358 -7.39 27.44 3.19
CA THR A 358 -6.19 27.31 4.02
C THR A 358 -6.54 27.09 5.49
N GLY A 359 -7.84 26.93 5.76
CA GLY A 359 -8.48 27.36 6.97
C GLY A 359 -8.33 26.47 8.17
N ILE A 360 -8.30 27.17 9.30
CA ILE A 360 -8.81 26.71 10.57
C ILE A 360 -10.34 26.64 10.49
N TYR A 361 -10.95 25.60 11.06
CA TYR A 361 -12.41 25.50 11.13
C TYR A 361 -12.87 25.10 12.51
N LEU A 362 -13.91 25.76 13.00
CA LEU A 362 -14.60 25.43 14.24
C LEU A 362 -15.98 24.88 13.91
N ILE A 363 -16.27 23.67 14.38
CA ILE A 363 -17.45 22.90 13.96
C ILE A 363 -18.18 22.34 15.20
N GLN A 364 -19.47 22.62 15.34
CA GLN A 364 -20.32 22.11 16.42
C GLN A 364 -20.79 20.69 16.12
N ASN A 365 -20.56 19.73 17.03
CA ASN A 365 -20.81 18.28 16.90
C ASN A 365 -22.21 17.88 16.34
N GLU A 366 -23.19 18.79 16.27
CA GLU A 366 -24.43 18.58 15.50
C GLU A 366 -24.19 18.19 14.03
N PHE A 367 -23.15 18.76 13.38
CA PHE A 367 -22.82 18.42 11.98
C PHE A 367 -22.47 16.94 11.81
N LEU A 368 -21.95 16.29 12.85
CA LEU A 368 -21.57 14.89 12.78
C LEU A 368 -22.74 13.94 12.99
N LYS A 369 -23.96 14.39 13.30
CA LYS A 369 -25.06 13.47 13.61
C LYS A 369 -25.95 13.15 12.41
N ASN A 370 -25.97 14.01 11.38
CA ASN A 370 -26.96 13.96 10.30
C ASN A 370 -26.39 14.33 8.91
N THR A 371 -25.07 14.22 8.70
CA THR A 371 -24.43 14.66 7.45
C THR A 371 -23.71 13.52 6.75
N VAL A 372 -23.88 13.46 5.43
CA VAL A 372 -23.11 12.57 4.56
C VAL A 372 -21.74 13.18 4.34
N VAL A 373 -20.67 12.40 4.51
CA VAL A 373 -19.31 12.88 4.22
C VAL A 373 -19.12 12.99 2.70
N PRO A 374 -18.87 14.19 2.16
CA PRO A 374 -18.83 14.38 0.72
C PRO A 374 -17.49 13.97 0.13
N PHE A 375 -17.56 13.23 -0.97
CA PHE A 375 -16.44 12.84 -1.80
C PHE A 375 -16.71 13.23 -3.24
N SER A 376 -15.67 13.63 -3.97
CA SER A 376 -15.71 13.79 -5.43
C SER A 376 -14.78 12.78 -6.08
N ALA A 377 -15.13 12.27 -7.25
CA ALA A 377 -14.18 11.53 -8.07
C ALA A 377 -13.27 12.51 -8.83
N LEU A 378 -11.96 12.26 -8.81
CA LEU A 378 -10.97 12.92 -9.66
C LEU A 378 -10.25 11.85 -10.48
N GLU A 379 -10.08 12.10 -11.77
CA GLU A 379 -9.25 11.25 -12.61
C GLU A 379 -7.77 11.56 -12.36
N GLU A 380 -7.01 10.54 -12.00
CA GLU A 380 -5.55 10.60 -11.90
C GLU A 380 -4.93 9.71 -12.98
N LYS A 381 -3.97 10.27 -13.72
CA LYS A 381 -3.17 9.51 -14.66
C LYS A 381 -2.05 8.79 -13.91
N VAL A 382 -2.02 7.47 -14.02
CA VAL A 382 -1.04 6.61 -13.34
C VAL A 382 -0.51 5.53 -14.28
N ARG A 383 0.67 4.99 -13.95
CA ARG A 383 1.22 3.79 -14.59
C ARG A 383 0.86 2.57 -13.79
N ILE A 384 0.12 1.66 -14.41
CA ILE A 384 -0.43 0.48 -13.74
C ILE A 384 -0.02 -0.79 -14.47
N ILE A 385 0.16 -1.86 -13.70
CA ILE A 385 0.32 -3.20 -14.23
C ILE A 385 -1.04 -3.66 -14.74
N ASN A 386 -1.06 -4.19 -15.96
CA ASN A 386 -2.26 -4.59 -16.68
C ASN A 386 -3.28 -5.35 -15.79
N PRO A 387 -4.42 -4.71 -15.43
CA PRO A 387 -5.44 -5.30 -14.56
C PRO A 387 -6.30 -6.34 -15.31
N SER A 388 -6.15 -6.47 -16.63
CA SER A 388 -6.83 -7.51 -17.41
C SER A 388 -6.21 -8.90 -17.23
N GLY A 389 -5.03 -8.99 -16.61
CA GLY A 389 -4.37 -10.26 -16.30
C GLY A 389 -3.79 -10.99 -17.51
N VAL A 390 -3.63 -10.29 -18.64
CA VAL A 390 -3.06 -10.85 -19.89
C VAL A 390 -1.54 -11.03 -19.79
N SER A 391 -0.85 -10.17 -19.05
CA SER A 391 0.59 -10.27 -18.72
C SER A 391 0.91 -9.34 -17.54
N VAL A 392 1.81 -9.76 -16.66
CA VAL A 392 2.20 -9.02 -15.44
C VAL A 392 3.34 -8.02 -15.66
N ASP A 393 4.02 -8.11 -16.81
CA ASP A 393 5.08 -7.20 -17.22
C ASP A 393 4.54 -6.05 -18.09
N ASP A 394 3.27 -6.13 -18.47
CA ASP A 394 2.61 -5.11 -19.29
C ASP A 394 2.29 -3.89 -18.43
N LEU A 395 3.03 -2.81 -18.66
CA LEU A 395 2.75 -1.49 -18.12
C LEU A 395 1.84 -0.72 -19.09
N GLU A 396 0.70 -0.24 -18.59
CA GLU A 396 -0.17 0.67 -19.32
C GLU A 396 -0.33 2.00 -18.59
N GLU A 397 -0.47 3.10 -19.35
CA GLU A 397 -0.95 4.36 -18.80
C GLU A 397 -2.47 4.32 -18.74
N GLY A 398 -3.01 4.47 -17.53
CA GLY A 398 -4.44 4.44 -17.26
C GLY A 398 -4.90 5.67 -16.50
N MET A 399 -6.15 6.07 -16.74
CA MET A 399 -6.86 6.97 -15.83
C MET A 399 -7.56 6.12 -14.78
N VAL A 400 -7.35 6.46 -13.51
CA VAL A 400 -8.05 5.85 -12.38
C VAL A 400 -8.83 6.91 -11.65
N LEU A 401 -10.03 6.55 -11.20
CA LEU A 401 -10.81 7.46 -10.36
C LEU A 401 -10.33 7.36 -8.91
N ARG A 402 -10.12 8.52 -8.30
CA ARG A 402 -9.78 8.68 -6.89
C ARG A 402 -10.87 9.44 -6.18
N LEU A 403 -11.30 8.95 -5.01
CA LEU A 403 -12.13 9.76 -4.13
C LEU A 403 -11.28 10.83 -3.46
N HIS A 404 -11.67 12.07 -3.65
CA HIS A 404 -11.12 13.22 -2.98
C HIS A 404 -12.15 13.76 -2.00
N SER A 405 -11.72 14.16 -0.81
CA SER A 405 -12.56 14.85 0.17
C SER A 405 -11.94 16.21 0.50
N GLY A 406 -12.79 17.16 0.87
CA GLY A 406 -12.34 18.49 1.25
C GLY A 406 -13.30 19.08 2.25
N LEU A 407 -12.77 19.84 3.21
CA LEU A 407 -13.63 20.41 4.23
C LEU A 407 -14.62 21.42 3.64
N TYR A 408 -14.25 22.14 2.59
CA TYR A 408 -15.17 23.01 1.85
C TYR A 408 -16.41 22.26 1.32
N ARG A 409 -16.26 21.02 0.84
CA ARG A 409 -17.39 20.20 0.38
C ARG A 409 -18.31 19.84 1.54
N LEU A 410 -17.72 19.52 2.71
CA LEU A 410 -18.50 19.28 3.92
C LEU A 410 -19.39 20.47 4.26
N LEU A 411 -18.86 21.70 4.13
CA LEU A 411 -19.59 22.92 4.43
C LEU A 411 -20.83 23.11 3.54
N GLU A 412 -20.81 22.66 2.28
CA GLU A 412 -21.96 22.76 1.36
C GLU A 412 -23.17 21.92 1.83
N GLN A 413 -22.93 20.86 2.60
CA GLN A 413 -23.97 19.98 3.14
C GLN A 413 -24.60 20.51 4.44
N ILE A 414 -24.08 21.62 4.97
CA ILE A 414 -24.57 22.21 6.21
C ILE A 414 -25.76 23.09 5.89
N ARG A 415 -26.88 22.84 6.57
CA ARG A 415 -28.17 23.51 6.30
C ARG A 415 -28.15 25.01 6.57
N GLN A 416 -27.21 25.48 7.39
CA GLN A 416 -27.02 26.89 7.74
C GLN A 416 -25.81 27.47 7.00
N PRO A 417 -25.84 28.76 6.64
CA PRO A 417 -24.73 29.42 5.95
C PRO A 417 -23.45 29.34 6.78
N VAL A 418 -22.36 28.95 6.12
CA VAL A 418 -21.02 28.95 6.73
C VAL A 418 -20.41 30.33 6.56
N LEU A 419 -19.88 30.86 7.66
CA LEU A 419 -19.18 32.13 7.68
C LEU A 419 -17.68 31.88 7.54
N LEU A 420 -17.09 32.47 6.49
CA LEU A 420 -15.66 32.36 6.23
C LEU A 420 -15.00 33.72 6.38
N GLN A 421 -14.00 33.80 7.24
CA GLN A 421 -13.24 35.01 7.46
C GLN A 421 -12.04 35.07 6.50
N GLU A 422 -12.04 36.08 5.62
CA GLU A 422 -10.92 36.34 4.71
C GLU A 422 -9.73 36.87 5.51
N LYS A 423 -8.62 36.14 5.51
CA LYS A 423 -7.32 36.70 5.91
C LYS A 423 -6.80 37.50 4.71
N VAL A 424 -6.89 38.84 4.81
CA VAL A 424 -6.22 39.76 3.89
C VAL A 424 -4.71 39.53 4.01
N ASN A 425 -4.05 39.34 2.87
CA ASN A 425 -2.62 39.01 2.77
C ASN A 425 -1.76 39.91 3.66
N CYS A 426 -0.80 39.30 4.35
CA CYS A 426 0.43 39.97 4.75
C CYS A 426 1.33 40.12 3.53
#